data_AF-A0AAP0JBE6-F1
#
_entry.id   AF-A0AAP0JBE6-F1
#
_cell.length_a   1.000
_cell.length_b   1.000
_cell.length_c   1.000
_cell.angle_alpha   90.00
_cell.angle_beta   90.00
_cell.angle_gamma   90.00
#
_symmetry.space_group_name_H-M   'P 1'
#
loop_
_entity.id
_entity.type
_entity.pdbx_description
1 polymer ?
#
loop_
_entity_poly.entity_id
_entity_poly.type
_entity_poly.pdbx_seq_one_letter_code
_entity_poly.pdbx_strand_id
1 'polypeptide(L)' 'MADGKSNILVIGGTGYIGTFIVKASARMGHPTFALVREGTASDPLKTKLIESFKDSVVTLMPGDFYD' A
#
# COMPACT_ATOMS: atom_id res chain seq x y z
N MET A 1 -24.04 -3.40 10.27
CA MET A 1 -23.60 -4.71 9.76
C MET A 1 -22.12 -4.61 9.50
N ALA A 2 -21.28 -5.39 10.17
CA ALA A 2 -19.86 -5.41 9.87
C ALA A 2 -19.71 -6.01 8.47
N ASP A 3 -19.54 -5.17 7.46
CA ASP A 3 -19.10 -5.59 6.12
C ASP A 3 -17.88 -6.49 6.34
N GLY A 4 -17.85 -7.69 5.75
CA GLY A 4 -16.87 -8.75 6.03
C GLY A 4 -15.44 -8.44 5.56
N LYS A 5 -15.01 -7.19 5.67
CA LYS A 5 -13.75 -6.65 5.19
C LYS A 5 -12.73 -6.66 6.32
N SER A 6 -11.66 -7.42 6.12
CA SER A 6 -10.48 -7.38 6.97
C SER A 6 -9.65 -6.12 6.70
N ASN A 7 -9.01 -5.60 7.74
CA ASN A 7 -7.93 -4.63 7.60
C ASN A 7 -6.68 -5.34 7.07
N ILE A 8 -6.11 -4.85 5.97
CA ILE A 8 -4.99 -5.50 5.30
C ILE A 8 -3.78 -4.56 5.32
N LEU A 9 -2.69 -5.01 5.93
CA LEU A 9 -1.38 -4.36 5.84
C LEU A 9 -0.48 -5.14 4.88
N VAL A 10 0.03 -4.47 3.85
CA VAL A 10 0.98 -5.03 2.89
C VAL A 10 2.36 -4.42 3.13
N ILE A 11 3.32 -5.26 3.47
CA ILE A 11 4.74 -4.87 3.56
C ILE A 11 5.45 -5.30 2.28
N GLY A 12 6.21 -4.40 1.68
CA GLY A 12 6.74 -4.58 0.32
C GLY A 12 5.72 -4.27 -0.78
N GLY A 13 4.69 -3.46 -0.48
CA GLY A 13 3.64 -3.08 -1.42
C GLY A 13 4.13 -2.35 -2.69
N THR A 14 5.33 -1.77 -2.65
CA THR A 14 5.97 -1.12 -3.80
C THR A 14 6.80 -2.07 -4.67
N GLY A 15 6.91 -3.35 -4.29
CA GLY A 15 7.50 -4.39 -5.12
C GLY A 15 6.58 -4.80 -6.27
N TYR A 16 7.13 -5.57 -7.21
CA TYR A 16 6.40 -6.03 -8.40
C TYR A 16 5.09 -6.72 -8.05
N ILE A 17 5.14 -7.76 -7.22
CA ILE A 17 3.95 -8.51 -6.78
C ILE A 17 3.12 -7.70 -5.78
N GLY A 18 3.78 -7.02 -4.84
CA GLY A 18 3.12 -6.22 -3.79
C GLY A 18 2.13 -5.20 -4.36
N THR A 19 2.47 -4.59 -5.50
CA THR A 19 1.61 -3.63 -6.20
C THR A 19 0.26 -4.23 -6.59
N PHE A 20 0.24 -5.46 -7.11
CA PHE A 20 -0.99 -6.13 -7.52
C PHE A 20 -1.84 -6.51 -6.30
N ILE A 21 -1.20 -6.95 -5.22
CA ILE A 21 -1.88 -7.30 -3.97
C ILE A 21 -2.56 -6.07 -3.37
N VAL A 22 -1.85 -4.94 -3.26
CA VAL A 22 -2.41 -3.68 -2.74
C VAL A 22 -3.61 -3.24 -3.58
N LYS A 23 -3.49 -3.24 -4.90
CA LYS A 23 -4.59 -2.84 -5.81
C LYS A 23 -5.78 -3.78 -5.73
N ALA A 24 -5.57 -5.09 -5.64
CA ALA A 24 -6.65 -6.07 -5.52
C ALA A 24 -7.40 -5.91 -4.20
N SER A 25 -6.66 -5.79 -3.09
CA SER A 25 -7.21 -5.55 -1.75
C SER A 25 -8.11 -4.31 -1.72
N ALA A 26 -7.61 -3.19 -2.25
CA ALA A 26 -8.36 -1.94 -2.32
C ALA A 26 -9.61 -2.06 -3.20
N ARG A 27 -9.51 -2.68 -4.38
CA ARG A 27 -10.66 -2.91 -5.29
C ARG A 27 -11.73 -3.81 -4.68
N MET A 28 -11.33 -4.75 -3.83
CA MET A 28 -12.24 -5.61 -3.08
C MET A 28 -12.89 -4.88 -1.91
N GLY A 29 -12.58 -3.60 -1.66
CA GLY A 29 -13.16 -2.79 -0.60
C GLY A 29 -12.58 -3.08 0.78
N HIS A 30 -11.43 -3.73 0.86
CA HIS A 30 -10.72 -3.89 2.14
C HIS A 30 -10.00 -2.59 2.50
N PRO A 31 -10.14 -2.09 3.75
CA PRO A 31 -9.24 -1.07 4.27
C PRO A 31 -7.79 -1.54 4.11
N THR A 32 -7.06 -0.91 3.19
CA THR A 32 -5.75 -1.39 2.74
C THR A 32 -4.68 -0.39 3.13
N PHE A 33 -3.64 -0.90 3.78
CA PHE A 33 -2.48 -0.16 4.25
C PHE A 33 -1.24 -0.69 3.55
N ALA A 34 -0.35 0.19 3.11
CA ALA A 34 0.94 -0.20 2.54
C ALA A 34 2.08 0.44 3.34
N LEU A 35 3.00 -0.37 3.85
CA LEU A 35 4.19 0.12 4.54
C LEU A 35 5.21 0.63 3.51
N VAL A 36 5.66 1.86 3.70
CA VAL A 36 6.61 2.54 2.81
C VAL A 36 7.83 2.96 3.60
N ARG A 37 9.01 2.49 3.19
CA ARG A 37 10.27 2.88 3.83
C ARG A 37 10.61 4.34 3.52
N GLU A 38 11.21 5.04 4.48
CA GLU A 38 11.89 6.30 4.21
C GLU A 38 12.93 6.14 3.08
N GLY A 39 12.92 7.07 2.13
CA GLY A 39 13.73 7.00 0.90
C GLY A 39 13.09 6.23 -0.27
N THR A 40 11.93 5.59 -0.08
CA THR A 40 11.22 4.96 -1.22
C THR A 40 10.75 6.00 -2.25
N ALA A 41 10.42 7.21 -1.80
CA ALA A 41 10.04 8.34 -2.65
C ALA A 41 11.22 9.01 -3.38
N SER A 42 12.45 8.53 -3.15
CA SER A 42 13.65 9.01 -3.87
C SER A 42 13.75 8.41 -5.27
N ASP A 43 13.09 7.28 -5.52
CA ASP A 43 13.03 6.62 -6.83
C ASP A 43 11.79 7.11 -7.60
N PRO A 44 11.96 7.79 -8.77
CA PRO A 44 10.84 8.32 -9.55
C PRO A 44 9.78 7.28 -9.92
N LEU A 45 10.18 6.03 -10.15
CA LEU A 45 9.25 4.94 -10.47
C LEU A 45 8.39 4.58 -9.27
N LYS A 46 8.99 4.54 -8.08
CA LYS A 46 8.28 4.24 -6.83
C LYS A 46 7.43 5.41 -6.37
N THR A 47 7.85 6.65 -6.63
CA THR A 47 7.04 7.85 -6.33
C THR A 47 5.73 7.84 -7.12
N LYS A 48 5.79 7.60 -8.43
CA LYS A 48 4.58 7.47 -9.26
C LYS A 48 3.67 6.33 -8.80
N LEU A 49 4.26 5.23 -8.31
CA LEU A 49 3.52 4.11 -7.78
C LEU A 49 2.80 4.46 -6.46
N ILE A 50 3.50 5.14 -5.56
CA ILE A 50 2.96 5.64 -4.28
C ILE A 50 1.81 6.62 -4.54
N GLU A 51 1.94 7.52 -5.52
CA GLU A 51 0.86 8.41 -5.95
C GLU A 51 -0.36 7.62 -6.44
N SER A 52 -0.15 6.58 -7.27
CA SER A 52 -1.25 5.73 -7.75
C SER A 52 -2.00 4.99 -6.63
N PHE A 53 -1.37 4.79 -5.47
CA PHE A 53 -2.01 4.20 -4.30
C PHE A 53 -2.89 5.21 -3.56
N LYS A 54 -2.50 6.50 -3.51
CA LYS A 54 -3.34 7.56 -2.90
C LYS A 54 -4.68 7.71 -3.61
N ASP A 55 -4.68 7.56 -4.94
CA ASP A 55 -5.90 7.58 -5.74
C ASP A 55 -6.81 6.37 -5.50
N SER A 56 -6.30 5.31 -4.87
CA SER A 56 -6.96 4.00 -4.76
C SER A 56 -7.51 3.65 -3.36
N VAL A 57 -7.79 4.63 -2.48
CA VAL A 57 -8.26 4.38 -1.09
C VAL A 57 -7.22 3.63 -0.23
N VAL A 58 -5.96 3.55 -0.67
CA VAL A 58 -4.88 2.91 0.09
C VAL A 58 -4.26 3.93 1.03
N THR A 59 -4.09 3.56 2.30
CA THR A 59 -3.38 4.37 3.29
C THR A 59 -1.90 4.00 3.30
N LEU A 60 -1.02 4.98 3.07
CA LEU A 60 0.42 4.78 3.11
C LEU A 60 0.93 4.99 4.54
N MET A 61 1.60 4.00 5.10
CA MET A 61 2.22 4.10 6.42
C MET A 61 3.75 4.21 6.25
N PRO A 62 4.37 5.33 6.62
CA PRO A 62 5.82 5.41 6.70
C PRO A 62 6.32 4.51 7.85
N GLY A 63 7.39 3.76 7.60
CA GLY A 63 8.02 2.92 8.61
C GLY A 63 8.90 1.84 8.00
N ASP A 64 9.55 1.07 8.86
CA ASP A 64 10.32 -0.10 8.46
C ASP A 64 10.11 -1.27 9.45
N PHE A 65 11.01 -2.26 9.44
CA PHE A 65 10.91 -3.44 10.29
C PHE A 65 11.67 -3.32 11.62
N TYR A 66 12.49 -2.29 11.75
CA TYR A 66 13.46 -2.14 12.82
C TYR A 66 13.11 -0.98 13.76
N ASP A 67 12.19 -0.09 13.36
CA ASP A 67 11.55 0.94 14.19
C ASP A 67 10.05 0.66 14.44
#